data_AF-A0A537EDA5-F1
#
_entry.id   AF-A0A537EDA5-F1
#
_cell.length_a   1.000
_cell.length_b   1.000
_cell.length_c   1.000
_cell.angle_alpha   90.00
_cell.angle_beta   90.00
_cell.angle_gamma   90.00
#
_symmetry.space_group_name_H-M   'P 1'
#
loop_
_entity.id
_entity.type
_entity.pdbx_description
1 polymer ?
#
loop_
_entity_poly.entity_id
_entity_poly.type
_entity_poly.pdbx_seq_one_letter_code
_entity_poly.pdbx_strand_id
1 'polypeptide(L)'
;MEFSPVILGPLLSFSSFVFVRTGSGDKGTAAIAALVASFSFDVTVGIWAGYLANWLGMIIAFFFLAAFLLFEKSKRKPIVIPLILLSLALLLTHPWTWALILTTAFFFALTRPRIERKLLTTSTIMMIAVGIIVDFAKNQVAGGATLAGDLGTKGPVFGISQLVTFWPNISVALNVFYDGLLGNVLLLGLSALSFVTIRFRDKVEGMLACWVASASVPFALLNSFHQTRLIYDLPIPPLVAIGLLLIMSRAGGGNLRASLLLLVVLLSCANYALEAVIQA
;
A
#
# COMPACT_ATOMS: atom_id res chain seq x y z
N MET A 1 -21.56 -6.26 7.68
CA MET A 1 -20.16 -5.84 7.93
C MET A 1 -19.38 -6.89 8.72
N GLU A 2 -20.02 -7.66 9.61
CA GLU A 2 -19.34 -8.64 10.49
C GLU A 2 -18.52 -9.72 9.77
N PHE A 3 -18.95 -10.18 8.58
CA PHE A 3 -18.22 -11.19 7.80
C PHE A 3 -17.23 -10.62 6.77
N SER A 4 -17.15 -9.30 6.62
CA SER A 4 -16.28 -8.66 5.62
C SER A 4 -14.80 -9.05 5.80
N PRO A 5 -14.23 -9.12 7.02
CA PRO A 5 -12.85 -9.57 7.22
C PRO A 5 -12.54 -10.99 6.72
N VAL A 6 -13.52 -11.90 6.78
CA VAL A 6 -13.37 -13.30 6.31
C VAL A 6 -13.07 -13.36 4.82
N ILE A 7 -13.55 -12.38 4.06
CA ILE A 7 -13.32 -12.26 2.62
C ILE A 7 -12.08 -11.39 2.36
N LEU A 8 -11.97 -10.24 3.04
CA LEU A 8 -10.91 -9.26 2.78
C LEU A 8 -9.51 -9.76 3.18
N GLY A 9 -9.38 -10.53 4.27
CA GLY A 9 -8.08 -11.09 4.69
C GLY A 9 -7.44 -12.00 3.65
N PRO A 10 -8.10 -13.09 3.24
CA PRO A 10 -7.59 -13.96 2.18
C PRO A 10 -7.35 -13.22 0.86
N LEU A 11 -8.21 -12.25 0.53
CA LEU A 11 -8.08 -11.48 -0.70
C LEU A 11 -6.90 -10.49 -0.67
N LEU A 12 -6.56 -9.93 0.49
CA LEU A 12 -5.35 -9.13 0.71
C LEU A 12 -4.09 -9.99 0.53
N SER A 13 -4.07 -11.17 1.15
CA SER A 13 -2.96 -12.12 0.99
C SER A 13 -2.76 -12.50 -0.48
N PHE A 14 -3.85 -12.84 -1.18
CA PHE A 14 -3.81 -13.21 -2.59
C PHE A 14 -3.40 -12.06 -3.51
N SER A 15 -3.93 -10.85 -3.30
CA SER A 15 -3.56 -9.68 -4.12
C SER A 15 -2.09 -9.28 -3.93
N SER A 16 -1.58 -9.31 -2.69
CA SER A 16 -0.15 -9.13 -2.37
C SER A 16 0.72 -10.17 -3.08
N PHE A 17 0.34 -11.45 -3.03
CA PHE A 17 1.02 -12.53 -3.76
C PHE A 17 1.09 -12.24 -5.26
N VAL A 18 -0.04 -11.89 -5.87
CA VAL A 18 -0.14 -11.63 -7.32
C VAL A 18 0.74 -10.45 -7.71
N PHE A 19 0.72 -9.35 -6.94
CA PHE A 19 1.56 -8.18 -7.18
C PHE A 19 3.05 -8.52 -7.16
N VAL A 20 3.52 -9.12 -6.06
CA VAL A 20 4.94 -9.44 -5.89
C VAL A 20 5.40 -10.47 -6.91
N ARG A 21 4.62 -11.53 -7.15
CA ARG A 21 4.94 -12.56 -8.16
C ARG A 21 5.04 -11.97 -9.55
N THR A 22 4.13 -11.07 -9.91
CA THR A 22 4.08 -10.45 -11.23
C THR A 22 5.29 -9.58 -11.50
N GLY A 23 5.73 -8.80 -10.51
CA GLY A 23 6.83 -7.87 -10.69
C GLY A 23 8.21 -8.50 -10.56
N SER A 24 8.40 -9.38 -9.56
CA SER A 24 9.71 -9.98 -9.24
C SER A 24 9.97 -11.27 -10.02
N GLY A 25 8.89 -12.00 -10.35
CA GLY A 25 8.98 -13.35 -10.93
C GLY A 25 9.27 -14.45 -9.90
N ASP A 26 9.61 -14.10 -8.66
CA ASP A 26 9.95 -15.06 -7.61
C ASP A 26 8.72 -15.50 -6.81
N LYS A 27 8.50 -16.81 -6.76
CA LYS A 27 7.38 -17.41 -6.01
C LYS A 27 7.63 -17.37 -4.50
N GLY A 28 8.88 -17.46 -4.06
CA GLY A 28 9.24 -17.47 -2.64
C GLY A 28 8.92 -16.13 -1.97
N THR A 29 9.42 -15.05 -2.56
CA THR A 29 9.14 -13.67 -2.12
C THR A 29 7.66 -13.37 -2.12
N ALA A 30 6.94 -13.79 -3.17
CA ALA A 30 5.49 -13.62 -3.25
C ALA A 30 4.75 -14.37 -2.14
N ALA A 31 5.14 -15.62 -1.85
CA ALA A 31 4.53 -16.41 -0.78
C ALA A 31 4.77 -15.78 0.61
N ILE A 32 5.98 -15.27 0.86
CA ILE A 32 6.29 -14.58 2.12
C ILE A 32 5.45 -13.29 2.22
N ALA A 33 5.35 -12.50 1.16
CA ALA A 33 4.53 -11.28 1.16
C ALA A 33 3.04 -11.57 1.40
N ALA A 34 2.54 -12.68 0.88
CA ALA A 34 1.17 -13.14 1.10
C ALA A 34 0.94 -13.56 2.57
N LEU A 35 1.88 -14.32 3.14
CA LEU A 35 1.81 -14.73 4.54
C LEU A 35 1.89 -13.52 5.47
N VAL A 36 2.84 -12.62 5.25
CA VAL A 36 2.97 -11.40 6.05
C VAL A 36 1.70 -10.54 5.95
N ALA A 37 1.09 -10.42 4.76
CA ALA A 37 -0.14 -9.65 4.59
C ALA A 37 -1.25 -10.13 5.53
N SER A 38 -1.42 -11.44 5.69
CA SER A 38 -2.43 -12.04 6.58
C SER A 38 -2.25 -11.72 8.06
N PHE A 39 -1.03 -11.40 8.50
CA PHE A 39 -0.69 -11.08 9.89
C PHE A 39 -0.25 -9.61 10.06
N SER A 40 -0.38 -8.80 9.02
CA SER A 40 0.05 -7.40 9.05
C SER A 40 -0.95 -6.52 9.78
N PHE A 41 -0.53 -5.28 10.07
CA PHE A 41 -1.46 -4.31 10.64
C PHE A 41 -2.64 -3.98 9.72
N ASP A 42 -2.55 -4.23 8.41
CA ASP A 42 -3.69 -4.07 7.48
C ASP A 42 -4.88 -4.91 7.94
N VAL A 43 -4.64 -6.14 8.40
CA VAL A 43 -5.71 -7.02 8.88
C VAL A 43 -6.16 -6.60 10.27
N THR A 44 -5.23 -6.36 11.18
CA THR A 44 -5.56 -6.08 12.59
C THR A 44 -6.27 -4.73 12.75
N VAL A 45 -5.74 -3.66 12.17
CA VAL A 45 -6.39 -2.33 12.15
C VAL A 45 -7.64 -2.36 11.28
N GLY A 46 -7.64 -3.11 10.17
CA GLY A 46 -8.82 -3.29 9.32
C GLY A 46 -10.02 -3.87 10.09
N ILE A 47 -9.77 -4.87 10.95
CA ILE A 47 -10.78 -5.46 11.83
C ILE A 47 -11.12 -4.50 12.99
N TRP A 48 -10.11 -4.03 13.72
CA TRP A 48 -10.29 -3.24 14.95
C TRP A 48 -10.95 -1.89 14.68
N ALA A 49 -10.47 -1.15 13.68
CA ALA A 49 -10.92 0.21 13.36
C ALA A 49 -12.08 0.26 12.37
N GLY A 50 -12.53 -0.89 11.86
CA GLY A 50 -13.48 -0.94 10.75
C GLY A 50 -12.97 -0.28 9.47
N TYR A 51 -11.65 -0.29 9.22
CA TYR A 51 -10.97 0.33 8.07
C TYR A 51 -11.20 -0.42 6.75
N LEU A 52 -12.43 -0.87 6.51
CA LEU A 52 -12.82 -1.74 5.40
C LEU A 52 -12.60 -1.08 4.03
N ALA A 53 -12.79 0.25 3.92
CA ALA A 53 -12.56 0.99 2.68
C ALA A 53 -11.07 1.06 2.32
N ASN A 54 -10.20 1.38 3.28
CA ASN A 54 -8.74 1.34 3.10
C ASN A 54 -8.26 -0.08 2.78
N TRP A 55 -8.78 -1.08 3.51
CA TRP A 55 -8.43 -2.48 3.30
C TRP A 55 -8.79 -2.95 1.87
N LEU A 56 -10.02 -2.68 1.42
CA LEU A 56 -10.43 -2.99 0.06
C LEU A 56 -9.65 -2.16 -0.97
N GLY A 57 -9.35 -0.90 -0.66
CA GLY A 57 -8.51 -0.03 -1.48
C GLY A 57 -7.12 -0.64 -1.71
N MET A 58 -6.47 -1.14 -0.67
CA MET A 58 -5.16 -1.80 -0.79
C MET A 58 -5.20 -3.09 -1.62
N ILE A 59 -6.26 -3.89 -1.47
CA ILE A 59 -6.49 -5.08 -2.32
C ILE A 59 -6.56 -4.68 -3.79
N ILE A 60 -7.39 -3.69 -4.12
CA ILE A 60 -7.56 -3.21 -5.49
C ILE A 60 -6.25 -2.58 -5.99
N ALA A 61 -5.52 -1.86 -5.15
CA ALA A 61 -4.23 -1.26 -5.46
C ALA A 61 -3.18 -2.32 -5.86
N PHE A 62 -3.07 -3.42 -5.11
CA PHE A 62 -2.16 -4.51 -5.47
C PHE A 62 -2.53 -5.15 -6.81
N PHE A 63 -3.82 -5.41 -7.06
CA PHE A 63 -4.26 -5.90 -8.38
C PHE A 63 -4.01 -4.90 -9.50
N PHE A 64 -4.26 -3.61 -9.27
CA PHE A 64 -4.00 -2.55 -10.22
C PHE A 64 -2.52 -2.50 -10.59
N LEU A 65 -1.63 -2.47 -9.60
CA LEU A 65 -0.19 -2.41 -9.84
C LEU A 65 0.32 -3.71 -10.49
N ALA A 66 -0.22 -4.88 -10.14
CA ALA A 66 0.08 -6.12 -10.84
C ALA A 66 -0.31 -6.04 -12.34
N ALA A 67 -1.54 -5.62 -12.62
CA ALA A 67 -2.02 -5.41 -13.99
C ALA A 67 -1.19 -4.37 -14.74
N PHE A 68 -0.71 -3.33 -14.06
CA PHE A 68 0.12 -2.28 -14.63
C PHE A 68 1.48 -2.84 -15.06
N LEU A 69 2.10 -3.68 -14.24
CA LEU A 69 3.34 -4.38 -14.58
C LEU A 69 3.14 -5.39 -15.74
N LEU A 70 1.97 -6.02 -15.85
CA LEU A 70 1.62 -6.87 -17.00
C LEU A 70 1.41 -6.07 -18.29
N PHE A 71 0.81 -4.88 -18.18
CA PHE A 71 0.63 -3.97 -19.30
C PHE A 71 1.97 -3.50 -19.86
N GLU A 72 2.89 -3.11 -18.98
CA GLU A 72 4.28 -2.78 -19.35
C GLU A 72 4.95 -3.94 -20.12
N LYS A 73 4.82 -5.17 -19.62
CA LYS A 73 5.45 -6.37 -20.22
C LYS A 73 4.84 -6.74 -21.57
N SER A 74 3.52 -6.83 -21.67
CA SER A 74 2.88 -7.42 -22.86
C SER A 74 2.64 -6.41 -23.99
N LYS A 75 2.59 -5.11 -23.68
CA LYS A 75 2.19 -4.02 -24.62
C LYS A 75 0.83 -4.27 -25.29
N ARG A 76 0.03 -5.22 -24.78
CA ARG A 76 -1.28 -5.58 -25.35
C ARG A 76 -2.31 -4.54 -24.92
N LYS A 77 -2.88 -3.86 -25.94
CA LYS A 77 -3.98 -2.92 -25.79
C LYS A 77 -5.17 -3.42 -24.93
N PRO A 78 -5.59 -4.69 -24.96
CA PRO A 78 -6.74 -5.13 -24.14
C PRO A 78 -6.52 -5.03 -22.62
N ILE A 79 -5.27 -4.99 -22.12
CA ILE A 79 -5.01 -4.86 -20.66
C ILE A 79 -5.37 -3.45 -20.14
N VAL A 80 -5.52 -2.47 -21.04
CA VAL A 80 -5.91 -1.11 -20.65
C VAL A 80 -7.33 -1.08 -20.07
N ILE A 81 -8.25 -1.92 -20.55
CA ILE A 81 -9.63 -1.97 -20.06
C ILE A 81 -9.68 -2.36 -18.57
N PRO A 82 -9.13 -3.52 -18.13
CA PRO A 82 -9.12 -3.86 -16.71
C PRO A 82 -8.34 -2.86 -15.87
N LEU A 83 -7.32 -2.18 -16.41
CA LEU A 83 -6.62 -1.10 -15.69
C LEU A 83 -7.51 0.10 -15.40
N ILE A 84 -8.29 0.56 -16.38
CA ILE A 84 -9.26 1.65 -16.18
C ILE A 84 -10.31 1.22 -15.15
N LEU A 85 -10.84 0.00 -15.26
CA LEU A 85 -11.85 -0.50 -14.33
C LEU A 85 -11.30 -0.59 -12.90
N LEU A 86 -10.08 -1.11 -12.70
CA LEU A 86 -9.43 -1.17 -11.40
C LEU A 86 -9.13 0.22 -10.84
N SER A 87 -8.69 1.15 -11.68
CA SER A 87 -8.49 2.56 -11.29
C SER A 87 -9.80 3.20 -10.82
N LEU A 88 -10.90 3.01 -11.56
CA LEU A 88 -12.22 3.54 -11.17
C LEU A 88 -12.77 2.85 -9.92
N ALA A 89 -12.60 1.53 -9.79
CA ALA A 89 -12.98 0.80 -8.60
C ALA A 89 -12.21 1.33 -7.37
N LEU A 90 -10.92 1.61 -7.51
CA LEU A 90 -10.10 2.19 -6.45
C LEU A 90 -10.56 3.61 -6.08
N LEU A 91 -10.84 4.46 -7.08
CA LEU A 91 -11.36 5.82 -6.86
C LEU A 91 -12.68 5.80 -6.10
N LEU A 92 -13.62 4.93 -6.48
CA LEU A 92 -14.93 4.82 -5.87
C LEU A 92 -14.89 4.17 -4.48
N THR A 93 -13.88 3.33 -4.22
CA THR A 93 -13.68 2.66 -2.93
C THR A 93 -12.98 3.56 -1.92
N HIS A 94 -11.80 4.05 -2.27
CA HIS A 94 -10.99 4.91 -1.40
C HIS A 94 -10.18 5.91 -2.24
N PRO A 95 -10.70 7.15 -2.39
CA PRO A 95 -10.11 8.17 -3.25
C PRO A 95 -8.66 8.56 -2.90
N TRP A 96 -8.29 8.50 -1.62
CA TRP A 96 -6.94 8.82 -1.16
C TRP A 96 -5.91 7.77 -1.61
N THR A 97 -6.23 6.48 -1.46
CA THR A 97 -5.37 5.42 -2.00
C THR A 97 -5.30 5.53 -3.52
N TRP A 98 -6.40 5.85 -4.20
CA TRP A 98 -6.39 6.07 -5.65
C TRP A 98 -5.36 7.13 -6.08
N ALA A 99 -5.38 8.30 -5.44
CA ALA A 99 -4.43 9.37 -5.74
C ALA A 99 -2.98 8.91 -5.51
N LEU A 100 -2.70 8.29 -4.35
CA LEU A 100 -1.37 7.77 -4.02
C LEU A 100 -0.87 6.74 -5.06
N ILE A 101 -1.73 5.80 -5.46
CA ILE A 101 -1.38 4.72 -6.38
C ILE A 101 -1.19 5.22 -7.82
N LEU A 102 -2.00 6.16 -8.29
CA LEU A 102 -1.79 6.74 -9.63
C LEU A 102 -0.55 7.63 -9.68
N THR A 103 -0.25 8.37 -8.61
CA THR A 103 1.02 9.10 -8.47
C THR A 103 2.21 8.15 -8.47
N THR A 104 2.10 7.03 -7.75
CA THR A 104 3.11 5.98 -7.72
C THR A 104 3.34 5.39 -9.12
N ALA A 105 2.27 5.00 -9.82
CA ALA A 105 2.34 4.47 -11.18
C ALA A 105 2.92 5.49 -12.17
N PHE A 106 2.63 6.78 -11.98
CA PHE A 106 3.18 7.87 -12.79
C PHE A 106 4.69 8.01 -12.58
N PHE A 107 5.16 8.10 -11.33
CA PHE A 107 6.60 8.20 -11.05
C PHE A 107 7.36 6.96 -11.50
N PHE A 108 6.79 5.77 -11.27
CA PHE A 108 7.34 4.53 -11.78
C PHE A 108 7.45 4.53 -13.31
N ALA A 109 6.45 5.05 -14.02
CA ALA A 109 6.51 5.17 -15.48
C ALA A 109 7.68 6.06 -15.93
N LEU A 110 8.00 7.13 -15.18
CA LEU A 110 9.12 8.03 -15.48
C LEU A 110 10.49 7.35 -15.36
N THR A 111 10.62 6.33 -14.51
CA THR A 111 11.87 5.58 -14.36
C THR A 111 12.12 4.59 -15.51
N ARG A 112 11.15 4.43 -16.44
CA ARG A 112 11.23 3.45 -17.53
C ARG A 112 11.91 4.01 -18.79
N PRO A 113 12.44 3.14 -19.69
CA PRO A 113 13.02 3.56 -20.95
C PRO A 113 12.04 4.37 -21.81
N ARG A 114 12.54 5.25 -22.68
CA ARG A 114 11.75 6.27 -23.40
C ARG A 114 10.47 5.74 -24.08
N ILE A 115 10.53 4.56 -24.70
CA ILE A 115 9.40 3.96 -25.43
C ILE A 115 8.29 3.53 -24.44
N GLU A 116 8.66 2.79 -23.40
CA GLU A 116 7.74 2.31 -22.37
C GLU A 116 7.22 3.45 -21.51
N ARG A 117 8.11 4.39 -21.15
CA ARG A 117 7.75 5.61 -20.43
C ARG A 117 6.62 6.34 -21.12
N LYS A 118 6.72 6.63 -22.42
CA LYS A 118 5.66 7.36 -23.15
C LYS A 118 4.33 6.63 -23.05
N LEU A 119 4.32 5.31 -23.29
CA LEU A 119 3.10 4.50 -23.20
C LEU A 119 2.50 4.55 -21.80
N LEU A 120 3.29 4.23 -20.78
CA LEU A 120 2.86 4.16 -19.39
C LEU A 120 2.40 5.53 -18.86
N THR A 121 3.16 6.60 -19.11
CA THR A 121 2.77 7.95 -18.68
C THR A 121 1.49 8.41 -19.34
N THR A 122 1.30 8.16 -20.65
CA THR A 122 0.07 8.54 -21.34
C THR A 122 -1.12 7.74 -20.82
N SER A 123 -0.96 6.43 -20.59
CA SER A 123 -2.01 5.61 -19.99
C SER A 123 -2.36 6.06 -18.57
N THR A 124 -1.38 6.39 -17.73
CA THR A 124 -1.63 6.88 -16.36
C THR A 124 -2.31 8.24 -16.37
N ILE A 125 -1.88 9.19 -17.21
CA ILE A 125 -2.54 10.49 -17.36
C ILE A 125 -3.99 10.32 -17.83
N MET A 126 -4.24 9.42 -18.78
CA MET A 126 -5.60 9.10 -19.23
C MET A 126 -6.45 8.55 -18.07
N MET A 127 -5.92 7.64 -17.24
CA MET A 127 -6.64 7.11 -16.08
C MET A 127 -6.92 8.20 -15.03
N ILE A 128 -5.98 9.12 -14.80
CA ILE A 128 -6.19 10.30 -13.94
C ILE A 128 -7.31 11.17 -14.50
N ALA A 129 -7.28 11.49 -15.79
CA ALA A 129 -8.30 12.33 -16.43
C ALA A 129 -9.70 11.70 -16.35
N VAL A 130 -9.81 10.40 -16.66
CA VAL A 130 -11.08 9.66 -16.53
C VAL A 130 -11.55 9.64 -15.08
N GLY A 131 -10.65 9.43 -14.11
CA GLY A 131 -10.98 9.45 -12.69
C GLY A 131 -11.52 10.82 -12.23
N ILE A 132 -10.88 11.92 -12.63
CA ILE A 132 -11.34 13.28 -12.30
C ILE A 132 -12.74 13.54 -12.89
N ILE A 133 -12.99 13.13 -14.14
CA ILE A 133 -14.31 13.26 -14.78
C ILE A 133 -15.37 12.50 -13.98
N VAL A 134 -15.07 11.26 -13.58
CA VAL A 134 -15.99 10.42 -12.81
C VAL A 134 -16.24 11.00 -11.41
N ASP A 135 -15.21 11.50 -10.72
CA ASP A 135 -15.38 12.10 -9.39
C ASP A 135 -16.23 13.37 -9.45
N PHE A 136 -16.04 14.19 -10.50
CA PHE A 136 -16.90 15.36 -10.74
C PHE A 136 -18.34 14.94 -11.04
N ALA A 137 -18.55 13.96 -11.93
CA ALA A 137 -19.89 13.47 -12.25
C ALA A 137 -20.60 12.88 -11.02
N LYS A 138 -19.88 12.10 -10.19
CA LYS A 138 -20.38 11.56 -8.92
C LYS A 138 -20.86 12.67 -8.00
N ASN A 139 -20.09 13.74 -7.85
CA ASN A 139 -20.46 14.89 -7.01
C ASN A 139 -21.78 15.53 -7.48
N GLN A 140 -21.97 15.71 -8.79
CA GLN A 140 -23.21 16.31 -9.32
C GLN A 140 -24.45 15.45 -9.11
N VAL A 141 -24.31 14.12 -9.14
CA VAL A 141 -25.45 13.20 -9.04
C VAL A 141 -25.77 12.83 -7.59
N ALA A 142 -24.74 12.63 -6.76
CA ALA A 142 -24.88 12.09 -5.40
C ALA A 142 -24.65 13.14 -4.30
N GLY A 143 -24.30 14.39 -4.64
CA GLY A 143 -24.15 15.51 -3.68
C GLY A 143 -22.99 15.37 -2.68
N GLY A 144 -21.99 14.52 -2.97
CA GLY A 144 -20.84 14.28 -2.09
C GLY A 144 -19.58 15.04 -2.52
N ALA A 145 -18.75 15.45 -1.57
CA ALA A 145 -17.52 16.19 -1.85
C ALA A 145 -16.60 15.48 -2.88
N THR A 146 -16.02 16.26 -3.79
CA THR A 146 -14.94 15.79 -4.67
C THR A 146 -13.67 15.57 -3.87
N LEU A 147 -12.73 14.81 -4.41
CA LEU A 147 -11.37 14.70 -3.87
C LEU A 147 -10.74 16.07 -3.58
N ALA A 148 -10.85 16.99 -4.53
CA ALA A 148 -10.35 18.35 -4.39
C ALA A 148 -11.12 19.15 -3.32
N GLY A 149 -12.43 18.92 -3.22
CA GLY A 149 -13.29 19.53 -2.19
C GLY A 149 -12.93 19.03 -0.79
N ASP A 150 -12.71 17.73 -0.62
CA ASP A 150 -12.28 17.12 0.64
C ASP A 150 -10.90 17.64 1.09
N LEU A 151 -9.97 17.80 0.14
CA LEU A 151 -8.64 18.37 0.38
C LEU A 151 -8.70 19.88 0.70
N GLY A 152 -9.65 20.61 0.10
CA GLY A 152 -9.75 22.07 0.21
C GLY A 152 -10.64 22.59 1.35
N THR A 153 -11.62 21.81 1.81
CA THR A 153 -12.60 22.26 2.82
C THR A 153 -12.29 21.80 4.25
N LYS A 154 -11.38 20.84 4.42
CA LYS A 154 -10.90 20.37 5.74
C LYS A 154 -9.55 21.02 6.07
N GLY A 155 -9.55 22.23 6.64
CA GLY A 155 -8.32 22.79 7.25
C GLY A 155 -7.98 22.09 8.57
N PRO A 156 -6.71 22.09 9.06
CA PRO A 156 -5.43 22.06 8.35
C PRO A 156 -5.04 20.60 8.12
N VAL A 157 -5.68 19.92 7.16
CA VAL A 157 -5.26 18.55 6.78
C VAL A 157 -3.86 18.60 6.17
N PHE A 158 -3.54 19.67 5.44
CA PHE A 158 -2.22 19.98 4.89
C PHE A 158 -1.73 21.34 5.37
N GLY A 159 -0.49 21.43 5.86
CA GLY A 159 0.11 22.73 6.18
C GLY A 159 1.55 22.67 6.67
N ILE A 160 2.30 23.76 6.47
CA ILE A 160 3.66 23.93 7.00
C ILE A 160 3.68 23.85 8.52
N SER A 161 2.58 24.24 9.18
CA SER A 161 2.40 24.06 10.62
C SER A 161 2.50 22.60 11.06
N GLN A 162 2.07 21.65 10.21
CA GLN A 162 2.18 20.22 10.50
C GLN A 162 3.62 19.71 10.47
N LEU A 163 4.53 20.37 9.74
CA LEU A 163 5.96 20.04 9.76
C LEU A 163 6.58 20.30 11.13
N VAL A 164 6.16 21.38 11.80
CA VAL A 164 6.64 21.72 13.14
C VAL A 164 6.14 20.70 14.16
N THR A 165 4.91 20.21 14.01
CA THR A 165 4.31 19.18 14.87
C THR A 165 4.52 17.76 14.34
N PHE A 166 5.44 17.54 13.41
CA PHE A 166 5.62 16.26 12.72
C PHE A 166 5.88 15.10 13.69
N TRP A 167 6.82 15.27 14.62
CA TRP A 167 7.15 14.22 15.60
C TRP A 167 6.01 13.94 16.59
N PRO A 168 5.38 14.95 17.22
CA PRO A 168 4.16 14.74 17.99
C PRO A 168 3.07 14.02 17.19
N ASN A 169 2.84 14.44 15.94
CA ASN A 169 1.81 13.86 15.08
C ASN A 169 2.08 12.37 14.82
N ILE A 170 3.32 12.00 14.51
CA ILE A 170 3.74 10.60 14.33
C ILE A 170 3.59 9.80 15.61
N SER A 171 4.02 10.35 16.74
CA SER A 171 3.92 9.67 18.02
C SER A 171 2.46 9.33 18.34
N VAL A 172 1.55 10.27 18.12
CA VAL A 172 0.11 10.07 18.29
C VAL A 172 -0.44 9.08 17.25
N ALA A 173 -0.05 9.23 15.98
CA ALA A 173 -0.47 8.35 14.88
C ALA A 173 -0.10 6.87 15.14
N LEU A 174 1.09 6.61 15.68
CA LEU A 174 1.59 5.25 15.89
C LEU A 174 1.18 4.63 17.23
N ASN A 175 1.04 5.42 18.30
CA ASN A 175 0.87 4.87 19.66
C ASN A 175 -0.50 5.15 20.28
N VAL A 176 -1.26 6.12 19.76
CA VAL A 176 -2.56 6.51 20.34
C VAL A 176 -3.71 6.10 19.44
N PHE A 177 -3.59 6.29 18.13
CA PHE A 177 -4.62 5.82 17.21
C PHE A 177 -4.60 4.29 17.11
N TYR A 178 -5.81 3.72 17.09
CA TYR A 178 -6.05 2.27 16.99
C TYR A 178 -5.31 1.46 18.06
N ASP A 179 -5.28 1.99 19.28
CA ASP A 179 -4.57 1.43 20.44
C ASP A 179 -3.10 1.09 20.16
N GLY A 180 -2.49 1.88 19.27
CA GLY A 180 -1.10 1.74 18.90
C GLY A 180 -0.83 0.63 17.90
N LEU A 181 -1.83 -0.05 17.33
CA LEU A 181 -1.66 -1.18 16.39
C LEU A 181 -0.80 -0.85 15.16
N LEU A 182 -0.75 0.42 14.74
CA LEU A 182 0.13 0.86 13.64
C LEU A 182 1.61 0.93 14.05
N GLY A 183 1.90 1.00 15.34
CA GLY A 183 3.23 1.08 15.93
C GLY A 183 4.00 -0.25 15.97
N ASN A 184 3.60 -1.27 15.21
CA ASN A 184 4.29 -2.55 15.16
C ASN A 184 5.73 -2.39 14.65
N VAL A 185 6.68 -2.31 15.58
CA VAL A 185 8.10 -2.04 15.33
C VAL A 185 8.74 -3.11 14.44
N LEU A 186 8.29 -4.36 14.52
CA LEU A 186 8.83 -5.43 13.69
C LEU A 186 8.44 -5.24 12.22
N LEU A 187 7.16 -4.96 11.93
CA LEU A 187 6.71 -4.71 10.56
C LEU A 187 7.36 -3.44 10.00
N LEU A 188 7.31 -2.33 10.73
CA LEU A 188 7.91 -1.07 10.30
C LEU A 188 9.43 -1.18 10.12
N GLY A 189 10.12 -1.86 11.05
CA GLY A 189 11.57 -2.06 11.00
C GLY A 189 12.01 -2.94 9.84
N LEU A 190 11.31 -4.05 9.58
CA LEU A 190 11.58 -4.90 8.42
C LEU A 190 11.27 -4.18 7.10
N SER A 191 10.18 -3.40 7.06
CA SER A 191 9.89 -2.55 5.90
C SER A 191 10.98 -1.52 5.65
N ALA A 192 11.48 -0.86 6.69
CA ALA A 192 12.60 0.09 6.57
C ALA A 192 13.89 -0.60 6.12
N LEU A 193 14.18 -1.81 6.65
CA LEU A 193 15.36 -2.58 6.26
C LEU A 193 15.38 -2.93 4.77
N SER A 194 14.22 -3.12 4.15
CA SER A 194 14.13 -3.40 2.71
C SER A 194 14.78 -2.31 1.85
N PHE A 195 14.77 -1.04 2.28
CA PHE A 195 15.39 0.07 1.54
C PHE A 195 16.91 -0.01 1.45
N VAL A 196 17.57 -0.76 2.34
CA VAL A 196 19.01 -1.05 2.22
C VAL A 196 19.31 -1.96 1.02
N THR A 197 18.30 -2.73 0.58
CA THR A 197 18.43 -3.72 -0.50
C THR A 197 17.88 -3.26 -1.84
N ILE A 198 16.98 -2.28 -1.84
CA ILE A 198 16.38 -1.75 -3.07
C ILE A 198 17.48 -1.19 -3.96
N ARG A 199 17.67 -1.84 -5.11
CA ARG A 199 18.64 -1.44 -6.15
C ARG A 199 17.97 -1.15 -7.48
N PHE A 200 16.63 -1.12 -7.50
CA PHE A 200 15.83 -0.98 -8.72
C PHE A 200 16.13 -2.09 -9.73
N ARG A 201 16.55 -3.28 -9.25
CA ARG A 201 16.93 -4.39 -10.12
C ARG A 201 15.72 -5.06 -10.74
N ASP A 202 14.71 -5.30 -9.93
CA ASP A 202 13.43 -5.84 -10.39
C ASP A 202 12.35 -4.74 -10.42
N LYS A 203 11.19 -5.08 -11.00
CA LYS A 203 10.11 -4.12 -11.15
C LYS A 203 9.38 -3.86 -9.83
N VAL A 204 9.39 -4.81 -8.89
CA VAL A 204 8.74 -4.65 -7.58
C VAL A 204 9.51 -3.67 -6.73
N GLU A 205 10.83 -3.82 -6.59
CA GLU A 205 11.69 -2.88 -5.87
C GLU A 205 11.47 -1.44 -6.36
N GLY A 206 11.51 -1.25 -7.68
CA GLY A 206 11.30 0.09 -8.26
C GLY A 206 9.89 0.64 -7.99
N MET A 207 8.86 -0.21 -8.04
CA MET A 207 7.48 0.20 -7.75
C MET A 207 7.30 0.54 -6.27
N LEU A 208 7.83 -0.28 -5.37
CA LEU A 208 7.77 -0.06 -3.92
C LEU A 208 8.52 1.21 -3.51
N ALA A 209 9.69 1.46 -4.10
CA ALA A 209 10.44 2.69 -3.89
C ALA A 209 9.64 3.91 -4.33
N CYS A 210 9.02 3.86 -5.52
CA CYS A 210 8.15 4.94 -6.00
C CYS A 210 6.92 5.14 -5.12
N TRP A 211 6.36 4.05 -4.56
CA TRP A 211 5.19 4.11 -3.69
C TRP A 211 5.52 4.84 -2.39
N VAL A 212 6.59 4.43 -1.71
CA VAL A 212 7.03 5.10 -0.47
C VAL A 212 7.46 6.53 -0.74
N ALA A 213 8.15 6.81 -1.85
CA ALA A 213 8.52 8.18 -2.23
C ALA A 213 7.27 9.06 -2.47
N SER A 214 6.24 8.53 -3.14
CA SER A 214 4.97 9.23 -3.39
C SER A 214 4.23 9.56 -2.10
N ALA A 215 4.31 8.67 -1.12
CA ALA A 215 3.74 8.83 0.22
C ALA A 215 4.51 9.82 1.10
N SER A 216 5.84 9.93 0.94
CA SER A 216 6.72 10.65 1.88
C SER A 216 6.44 12.16 1.98
N VAL A 217 6.26 12.83 0.83
CA VAL A 217 6.01 14.29 0.80
C VAL A 217 4.68 14.65 1.46
N PRO A 218 3.53 14.06 1.07
CA PRO A 218 2.28 14.37 1.74
C PRO A 218 2.30 13.98 3.22
N PHE A 219 2.93 12.85 3.58
CA PHE A 219 3.01 12.39 4.98
C PHE A 219 3.57 13.43 5.95
N ALA A 220 4.61 14.17 5.55
CA ALA A 220 5.21 15.21 6.38
C ALA A 220 4.29 16.43 6.60
N LEU A 221 3.34 16.65 5.68
CA LEU A 221 2.44 17.79 5.70
C LEU A 221 1.07 17.49 6.32
N LEU A 222 0.82 16.21 6.66
CA LEU A 222 -0.44 15.74 7.20
C LEU A 222 -0.49 15.81 8.74
N ASN A 223 -1.69 16.01 9.28
CA ASN A 223 -1.94 15.84 10.71
C ASN A 223 -1.93 14.36 11.14
N SER A 224 -1.90 14.10 12.45
CA SER A 224 -1.79 12.74 13.01
C SER A 224 -2.84 11.76 12.46
N PHE A 225 -4.12 12.16 12.36
CA PHE A 225 -5.18 11.30 11.83
C PHE A 225 -4.98 10.93 10.36
N HIS A 226 -4.51 11.85 9.51
CA HIS A 226 -4.29 11.54 8.09
C HIS A 226 -2.98 10.79 7.88
N GLN A 227 -1.98 10.99 8.75
CA GLN A 227 -0.78 10.17 8.80
C GLN A 227 -1.09 8.70 9.04
N THR A 228 -2.06 8.38 9.90
CA THR A 228 -2.43 6.96 10.13
C THR A 228 -2.97 6.27 8.88
N ARG A 229 -3.81 6.97 8.10
CA ARG A 229 -4.32 6.48 6.81
C ARG A 229 -3.20 6.23 5.82
N LEU A 230 -2.23 7.15 5.77
CA LEU A 230 -1.13 7.05 4.84
C LEU A 230 -0.15 5.93 5.24
N ILE A 231 0.08 5.71 6.54
CA ILE A 231 0.84 4.56 7.06
C ILE A 231 0.16 3.25 6.69
N TYR A 232 -1.16 3.17 6.86
CA TYR A 232 -1.96 2.00 6.48
C TYR A 232 -1.88 1.72 4.97
N ASP A 233 -1.87 2.76 4.14
CA ASP A 233 -1.82 2.64 2.67
C ASP A 233 -0.40 2.41 2.12
N LEU A 234 0.61 2.21 2.97
CA LEU A 234 1.96 1.82 2.55
C LEU A 234 2.02 0.35 2.13
N PRO A 235 2.91 -0.05 1.20
CA PRO A 235 3.03 -1.43 0.75
C PRO A 235 3.86 -2.27 1.74
N ILE A 236 3.40 -2.33 2.99
CA ILE A 236 4.12 -2.92 4.11
C ILE A 236 4.35 -4.42 3.90
N PRO A 237 3.36 -5.25 3.51
CA PRO A 237 3.60 -6.69 3.36
C PRO A 237 4.68 -7.04 2.32
N PRO A 238 4.69 -6.45 1.10
CA PRO A 238 5.81 -6.62 0.18
C PRO A 238 7.16 -6.12 0.70
N LEU A 239 7.20 -4.97 1.38
CA LEU A 239 8.44 -4.41 1.94
C LEU A 239 9.01 -5.31 3.04
N VAL A 240 8.16 -5.78 3.96
CA VAL A 240 8.55 -6.72 5.02
C VAL A 240 9.09 -8.02 4.42
N ALA A 241 8.46 -8.54 3.36
CA ALA A 241 8.94 -9.76 2.71
C ALA A 241 10.38 -9.61 2.18
N ILE A 242 10.70 -8.48 1.54
CA ILE A 242 12.05 -8.17 1.07
C ILE A 242 13.02 -8.04 2.24
N GLY A 243 12.65 -7.28 3.28
CA GLY A 243 13.48 -7.11 4.48
C GLY A 243 13.75 -8.43 5.21
N LEU A 244 12.75 -9.30 5.31
CA LEU A 244 12.86 -10.61 5.94
C LEU A 244 13.76 -11.55 5.14
N LEU A 245 13.64 -11.55 3.81
CA LEU A 245 14.51 -12.33 2.92
C LEU A 245 15.99 -11.95 3.06
N LEU A 246 16.30 -10.68 3.30
CA LEU A 246 17.67 -10.24 3.58
C LEU A 246 18.23 -10.94 4.84
N ILE A 247 17.43 -11.05 5.89
CA ILE A 247 17.84 -11.70 7.14
C ILE A 247 17.93 -13.21 6.93
N MET A 248 16.94 -13.82 6.28
CA MET A 248 16.89 -15.26 6.00
C MET A 248 18.07 -15.72 5.13
N SER A 249 18.45 -14.93 4.13
CA SER A 249 19.60 -15.25 3.27
C SER A 249 20.92 -15.22 4.04
N ARG A 250 21.10 -14.25 4.96
CA ARG A 250 22.26 -14.20 5.88
C ARG A 250 22.28 -15.34 6.90
N ALA A 251 21.12 -15.85 7.28
CA ALA A 251 20.98 -16.99 8.18
C ALA A 251 21.20 -18.37 7.50
N GLY A 252 21.55 -18.38 6.20
CA GLY A 252 21.91 -19.58 5.46
C GLY A 252 20.84 -20.11 4.49
N GLY A 253 19.78 -19.33 4.18
CA GLY A 253 18.87 -19.51 3.03
C GLY A 253 18.19 -20.89 2.87
N GLY A 254 16.87 -20.98 3.08
CA GLY A 254 16.12 -22.23 2.84
C GLY A 254 16.31 -23.33 3.88
N ASN A 255 17.11 -23.08 4.92
CA ASN A 255 17.33 -23.98 6.05
C ASN A 255 16.30 -23.77 7.17
N LEU A 256 16.23 -24.70 8.13
CA LEU A 256 15.37 -24.63 9.32
C LEU A 256 15.39 -23.24 10.00
N ARG A 257 16.57 -22.61 10.09
CA ARG A 257 16.73 -21.27 10.67
C ARG A 257 15.93 -20.19 9.95
N ALA A 258 15.87 -20.24 8.62
CA ALA A 258 15.09 -19.29 7.83
C ALA A 258 13.59 -19.47 8.04
N SER A 259 13.12 -20.73 8.13
CA SER A 259 11.72 -21.04 8.45
C SER A 259 11.35 -20.62 9.88
N LEU A 260 12.25 -20.82 10.85
CA LEU A 260 12.07 -20.36 12.23
C LEU A 260 11.99 -18.83 12.31
N LEU A 261 12.83 -18.10 11.57
CA LEU A 261 12.77 -16.64 11.51
C LEU A 261 11.42 -16.16 10.97
N LEU A 262 10.94 -16.75 9.88
CA LEU A 262 9.61 -16.44 9.34
C LEU A 262 8.52 -16.72 10.38
N LEU A 263 8.56 -17.88 11.03
CA LEU A 263 7.60 -18.26 12.06
C LEU A 263 7.60 -17.29 13.23
N VAL A 264 8.78 -16.89 13.73
CA VAL A 264 8.92 -15.92 14.82
C VAL A 264 8.31 -14.58 14.45
N VAL A 265 8.55 -14.09 13.22
CA VAL A 265 7.95 -12.82 12.75
C VAL A 265 6.43 -12.93 12.70
N LEU A 266 5.88 -14.01 12.11
CA LEU A 266 4.43 -14.20 12.01
C LEU A 266 3.77 -14.33 13.39
N LEU A 267 4.36 -15.12 14.30
CA LEU A 267 3.86 -15.29 15.67
C LEU A 267 3.94 -13.99 16.47
N SER A 268 5.01 -13.20 16.29
CA SER A 268 5.13 -11.90 16.95
C SER A 268 4.04 -10.93 16.47
N CYS A 269 3.72 -10.94 15.18
CA CYS A 269 2.64 -10.12 14.63
C CYS A 269 1.27 -10.60 15.11
N ALA A 270 1.05 -11.92 15.20
CA ALA A 270 -0.18 -12.49 15.74
C ALA A 270 -0.34 -12.17 17.24
N ASN A 271 0.73 -12.26 18.03
CA ASN A 271 0.72 -11.90 19.44
C ASN A 271 0.39 -10.42 19.64
N TYR A 272 1.00 -9.55 18.83
CA TYR A 272 0.73 -8.12 18.85
C TYR A 272 -0.75 -7.80 18.56
N ALA A 273 -1.36 -8.52 17.61
CA ALA A 273 -2.79 -8.42 17.35
C ALA A 273 -3.65 -8.86 18.54
N LEU A 274 -3.28 -9.96 19.20
CA LEU A 274 -4.01 -10.51 20.35
C LEU A 274 -3.92 -9.58 21.57
N GLU A 275 -2.76 -9.00 21.84
CA GLU A 275 -2.57 -8.04 22.94
C GLU A 275 -3.49 -6.83 22.79
N ALA A 276 -3.66 -6.30 21.58
CA ALA A 276 -4.59 -5.21 21.33
C ALA A 276 -6.06 -5.59 21.56
N VAL A 277 -6.44 -6.84 21.30
CA VAL A 277 -7.80 -7.33 21.59
C VAL A 277 -8.03 -7.50 23.10
N ILE A 278 -7.00 -7.89 23.85
CA ILE A 278 -7.11 -8.07 25.31
C ILE A 278 -7.20 -6.74 26.06
N GLN A 279 -6.62 -5.67 25.49
CA GLN A 279 -6.59 -4.34 26.10
C GLN A 279 -7.82 -3.46 25.76
N ALA A 280 -8.62 -3.86 24.77
CA ALA A 280 -9.85 -3.16 24.32
C ALA A 280 -11.10 -3.57 25.13
#